data_AF-A0A0F9ACB0-F1
#
_entry.id   AF-A0A0F9ACB0-F1
#
_cell.length_a   1.000
_cell.length_b   1.000
_cell.length_c   1.000
_cell.angle_alpha   90.00
_cell.angle_beta   90.00
_cell.angle_gamma   90.00
#
_symmetry.space_group_name_H-M   'P 1'
#
loop_
_entity.id
_entity.type
_entity.pdbx_description
1 polymer ?
#
loop_
_entity_poly.entity_id
_entity_poly.type
_entity_poly.pdbx_seq_one_letter_code
_entity_poly.pdbx_strand_id
1 'polypeptide(L)'
;MIANTSGGQLLNRVAHMDIFDLCDCLEDNSIDMILCDLPYGITACSWDTVIPFEPMWECFKRVIKPRGAVVLTASQPFTSKLVMSNLEWFRSEWVWDKVLAVGFQISAVRQMMQHENVLVFGYPSVIFYPQKQKRAKHRWSGGGGGSVLLANGYRSTKRTLTEVSPKSIIKV
;
A
#
# COMPACT_ATOMS: atom_id res chain seq x y z
N MET A 1 -14.28 0.05 -1.09
CA MET A 1 -14.42 -1.42 -1.26
C MET A 1 -15.23 -1.68 -2.52
N ILE A 2 -14.74 -2.54 -3.42
CA ILE A 2 -15.54 -3.07 -4.53
C ILE A 2 -15.69 -4.56 -4.22
N ALA A 3 -16.89 -4.98 -3.87
CA ALA A 3 -17.18 -6.35 -3.46
C ALA A 3 -17.99 -7.08 -4.53
N ASN A 4 -17.60 -8.31 -4.83
CA ASN A 4 -18.40 -9.20 -5.66
C ASN A 4 -19.08 -10.22 -4.73
N THR A 5 -20.30 -9.91 -4.28
CA THR A 5 -21.15 -10.84 -3.53
C THR A 5 -21.75 -11.87 -4.49
N SER A 6 -22.03 -13.11 -4.06
CA SER A 6 -22.67 -14.17 -4.85
C SER A 6 -24.06 -13.81 -5.40
N GLY A 7 -24.62 -12.67 -5.01
CA GLY A 7 -25.85 -12.07 -5.56
C GLY A 7 -25.68 -10.74 -6.32
N GLY A 8 -24.46 -10.28 -6.60
CA GLY A 8 -24.18 -9.05 -7.37
C GLY A 8 -24.71 -7.73 -6.77
N GLN A 9 -25.13 -7.70 -5.49
CA GLN A 9 -25.96 -6.64 -4.94
C GLN A 9 -25.21 -5.33 -4.64
N LEU A 10 -23.89 -5.40 -4.38
CA LEU A 10 -23.06 -4.24 -3.99
C LEU A 10 -22.00 -3.83 -5.02
N LEU A 11 -21.87 -4.57 -6.12
CA LEU A 11 -20.90 -4.24 -7.16
C LEU A 11 -21.22 -2.88 -7.80
N ASN A 12 -20.22 -1.99 -7.88
CA ASN A 12 -20.35 -0.64 -8.44
C ASN A 12 -21.43 0.23 -7.77
N ARG A 13 -21.68 0.03 -6.48
CA ARG A 13 -22.58 0.86 -5.67
C ARG A 13 -21.86 1.49 -4.49
N VAL A 14 -22.39 2.62 -4.03
CA VAL A 14 -21.99 3.26 -2.77
C VAL A 14 -23.04 2.92 -1.73
N ALA A 15 -22.61 2.29 -0.64
CA ALA A 15 -23.44 2.03 0.52
C ALA A 15 -23.20 3.12 1.57
N HIS A 16 -24.27 3.68 2.13
CA HIS A 16 -24.20 4.64 3.22
C HIS A 16 -24.53 3.91 4.53
N MET A 17 -23.51 3.39 5.19
CA MET A 17 -23.61 2.56 6.40
C MET A 17 -22.29 2.54 7.15
N ASP A 18 -22.31 2.04 8.39
CA ASP A 18 -21.11 1.79 9.16
C ASP A 18 -20.26 0.68 8.51
N ILE A 19 -18.94 0.71 8.74
CA ILE A 19 -18.02 -0.27 8.16
C ILE A 19 -18.28 -1.69 8.69
N PHE A 20 -18.71 -1.83 9.95
CA PHE A 20 -19.01 -3.12 10.55
C PHE A 20 -20.31 -3.69 9.98
N ASP A 21 -21.35 -2.87 9.83
CA ASP A 21 -22.60 -3.27 9.17
C ASP A 21 -22.36 -3.69 7.71
N LEU A 22 -21.53 -2.93 6.99
CA LEU A 22 -21.12 -3.29 5.64
C LEU A 22 -20.38 -4.63 5.65
N CYS A 23 -19.49 -4.82 6.60
CA CYS A 23 -18.73 -6.05 6.73
C CYS A 23 -19.66 -7.25 6.86
N ASP A 24 -20.64 -7.19 7.76
CA ASP A 24 -21.59 -8.27 8.02
C ASP A 24 -22.41 -8.65 6.78
N CYS A 25 -22.63 -7.71 5.87
CA CYS A 25 -23.29 -7.96 4.58
C CYS A 25 -22.38 -8.61 3.53
N LEU A 26 -21.06 -8.63 3.73
CA LEU A 26 -20.09 -9.20 2.80
C LEU A 26 -19.81 -10.66 3.12
N GLU A 27 -19.78 -11.48 2.07
CA GLU A 27 -19.39 -12.88 2.15
C GLU A 27 -17.90 -13.01 2.47
N ASP A 28 -17.56 -14.11 3.16
CA ASP A 28 -16.18 -14.46 3.47
C ASP A 28 -15.37 -14.64 2.19
N ASN A 29 -14.12 -14.17 2.19
CA ASN A 29 -13.21 -14.28 1.04
C ASN A 29 -13.82 -13.77 -0.29
N SER A 30 -14.61 -12.70 -0.26
CA SER A 30 -15.24 -12.11 -1.45
C SER A 30 -14.48 -10.90 -2.03
N ILE A 31 -13.53 -10.32 -1.27
CA ILE A 31 -12.84 -9.08 -1.62
C ILE A 31 -11.40 -9.35 -2.07
N ASP A 32 -11.02 -8.84 -3.26
CA ASP A 32 -9.64 -8.93 -3.75
C ASP A 32 -8.72 -7.86 -3.15
N MET A 33 -9.27 -6.66 -2.91
CA MET A 33 -8.54 -5.53 -2.33
C MET A 33 -9.44 -4.66 -1.45
N ILE A 34 -8.96 -4.35 -0.25
CA ILE A 34 -9.51 -3.29 0.60
C ILE A 34 -8.59 -2.07 0.43
N LEU A 35 -9.16 -0.95 0.03
CA LEU A 35 -8.48 0.34 -0.04
C LEU A 35 -9.30 1.35 0.74
N CYS A 36 -8.73 1.88 1.82
CA CYS A 36 -9.43 2.76 2.75
C CYS A 36 -8.53 3.90 3.24
N ASP A 37 -9.13 5.09 3.36
CA ASP A 37 -8.60 6.22 4.11
C ASP A 37 -9.33 6.29 5.44
N LEU A 38 -8.68 5.78 6.48
CA LEU A 38 -9.28 5.64 7.80
C LEU A 38 -9.30 7.00 8.53
N PRO A 39 -10.19 7.21 9.51
CA PRO A 39 -10.04 8.33 10.44
C PRO A 39 -8.75 8.16 11.25
N TYR A 40 -7.89 9.18 11.22
CA TYR A 40 -6.56 9.13 11.85
C TYR A 40 -6.57 9.59 13.32
N GLY A 41 -7.63 10.27 13.77
CA GLY A 41 -7.68 10.82 15.12
C GLY A 41 -6.76 12.02 15.32
N ILE A 42 -6.62 12.86 14.29
CA ILE A 42 -5.71 14.01 14.29
C ILE A 42 -6.44 15.36 14.30
N THR A 43 -7.72 15.36 13.92
CA THR A 43 -8.57 16.55 13.86
C THR A 43 -9.54 16.59 15.05
N ALA A 44 -10.18 17.74 15.26
CA ALA A 44 -11.22 17.91 16.28
C ALA A 44 -12.62 17.50 15.80
N CYS A 45 -12.73 16.90 14.62
CA CYS A 45 -14.00 16.49 14.05
C CYS A 45 -14.50 15.19 14.69
N SER A 46 -15.80 15.10 14.98
CA SER A 46 -16.40 13.92 15.63
C SER A 46 -16.25 12.64 14.80
N TRP A 47 -16.24 12.75 13.48
CA TRP A 47 -16.06 11.62 12.56
C TRP A 47 -14.60 11.13 12.48
N ASP A 48 -13.61 11.95 12.89
CA ASP A 48 -12.20 11.57 12.88
C ASP A 48 -11.83 10.84 14.18
N THR A 49 -12.63 9.82 14.52
CA THR A 49 -12.38 8.96 15.67
C THR A 49 -11.74 7.68 15.16
N VAL A 50 -10.58 7.32 15.72
CA VAL A 50 -9.87 6.10 15.35
C VAL A 50 -10.77 4.88 15.57
N ILE A 51 -11.01 4.12 14.51
CA ILE A 51 -11.78 2.88 14.56
C ILE A 51 -11.02 1.87 15.43
N PRO A 52 -11.70 1.14 16.34
CA PRO A 52 -11.04 0.11 17.13
C PRO A 52 -10.38 -0.94 16.23
N PHE A 53 -9.07 -1.14 16.38
CA PHE A 53 -8.30 -1.97 15.46
C PHE A 53 -8.73 -3.44 15.46
N GLU A 54 -9.01 -4.01 16.63
CA GLU A 54 -9.35 -5.45 16.73
C GLU A 54 -10.59 -5.82 15.90
N PRO A 55 -11.77 -5.21 16.09
CA PRO A 55 -12.94 -5.54 15.26
C PRO A 55 -12.75 -5.16 13.79
N MET A 56 -11.97 -4.11 13.49
CA MET A 56 -11.64 -3.75 12.11
C MET A 56 -10.83 -4.86 11.43
N TRP A 57 -9.82 -5.40 12.10
CA TRP A 57 -9.01 -6.49 11.56
C TRP A 57 -9.80 -7.77 11.41
N GLU A 58 -10.66 -8.11 12.37
CA GLU A 58 -11.54 -9.28 12.25
C GLU A 58 -12.45 -9.18 11.02
N CYS A 59 -13.05 -8.01 10.81
CA CYS A 59 -13.81 -7.73 9.59
C CYS A 59 -12.95 -7.91 8.33
N PHE A 60 -11.80 -7.23 8.25
CA PHE A 60 -10.96 -7.25 7.04
C PHE A 60 -10.42 -8.64 6.72
N LYS A 61 -9.98 -9.39 7.73
CA LYS A 61 -9.46 -10.76 7.57
C LYS A 61 -10.52 -11.72 7.08
N ARG A 62 -11.77 -11.57 7.52
CA ARG A 62 -12.90 -12.41 7.10
C ARG A 62 -13.24 -12.22 5.63
N VAL A 63 -13.35 -10.97 5.18
CA VAL A 63 -13.87 -10.67 3.83
C VAL A 63 -12.78 -10.72 2.75
N ILE A 64 -11.51 -10.51 3.09
CA ILE A 64 -10.42 -10.52 2.11
C ILE A 64 -10.11 -11.95 1.63
N LYS A 65 -9.96 -12.14 0.32
CA LYS A 65 -9.54 -13.40 -0.28
C LYS A 65 -8.14 -13.81 0.18
N PRO A 66 -7.81 -15.13 0.15
CA PRO A 66 -6.42 -15.56 0.20
C PRO A 66 -5.62 -14.83 -0.88
N ARG A 67 -4.45 -14.29 -0.48
CA ARG A 67 -3.56 -13.50 -1.35
C ARG A 67 -4.10 -12.11 -1.77
N GLY A 68 -5.26 -11.68 -1.26
CA GLY A 68 -5.75 -10.31 -1.41
C GLY A 68 -4.89 -9.29 -0.64
N ALA A 69 -5.12 -8.00 -0.91
CA ALA A 69 -4.35 -6.90 -0.32
C ALA A 69 -5.25 -5.94 0.48
N VAL A 70 -4.78 -5.52 1.64
CA VAL A 70 -5.39 -4.43 2.42
C VAL A 70 -4.44 -3.25 2.37
N VAL A 71 -4.87 -2.17 1.73
CA VAL A 71 -4.08 -0.96 1.46
C VAL A 71 -4.71 0.20 2.21
N LEU A 72 -3.97 0.77 3.17
CA LEU A 72 -4.48 1.80 4.07
C LEU A 72 -3.61 3.05 3.96
N THR A 73 -4.22 4.19 3.70
CA THR A 73 -3.54 5.48 3.82
C THR A 73 -3.40 5.86 5.30
N ALA A 74 -2.29 6.51 5.64
CA ALA A 74 -2.00 6.91 7.00
C ALA A 74 -1.05 8.12 7.05
N SER A 75 -1.02 8.78 8.20
CA SER A 75 0.00 9.76 8.56
C SER A 75 0.44 9.56 10.00
N GLN A 76 1.69 9.91 10.32
CA GLN A 76 2.17 9.80 11.70
C GLN A 76 1.40 10.74 12.64
N PRO A 77 1.06 10.32 13.88
CA PRO A 77 1.45 9.07 14.56
C PRO A 77 0.56 7.85 14.29
N PHE A 78 -0.53 8.02 13.52
CA PHE A 78 -1.49 6.94 13.24
C PHE A 78 -0.84 5.77 12.51
N THR A 79 0.07 6.04 11.56
CA THR A 79 0.87 5.02 10.86
C THR A 79 1.50 4.02 11.83
N SER A 80 2.21 4.50 12.86
CA SER A 80 2.86 3.62 13.83
C SER A 80 1.86 2.78 14.64
N LYS A 81 0.72 3.37 15.04
CA LYS A 81 -0.34 2.63 15.74
C LYS A 81 -0.93 1.51 14.87
N LEU A 82 -1.20 1.84 13.60
CA LEU A 82 -1.79 0.91 12.65
C LEU A 82 -0.86 -0.25 12.32
N VAL A 83 0.43 0.01 12.07
CA VAL A 83 1.43 -1.06 11.85
C VAL A 83 1.53 -1.98 13.06
N MET A 84 1.64 -1.40 14.26
CA MET A 84 1.77 -2.20 15.48
C MET A 84 0.51 -2.99 15.83
N SER A 85 -0.67 -2.56 15.36
CA SER A 85 -1.92 -3.28 15.60
C SER A 85 -2.01 -4.62 14.83
N ASN A 86 -1.26 -4.80 13.74
CA ASN A 86 -1.23 -6.04 12.98
C ASN A 86 0.12 -6.24 12.25
N LEU A 87 1.16 -6.45 13.04
CA LEU A 87 2.53 -6.60 12.55
C LEU A 87 2.70 -7.85 11.66
N GLU A 88 1.97 -8.93 11.95
CA GLU A 88 2.05 -10.20 11.22
C GLU A 88 1.64 -10.06 9.75
N TRP A 89 0.65 -9.22 9.47
CA TRP A 89 0.15 -8.98 8.13
C TRP A 89 0.87 -7.87 7.40
N PHE A 90 1.68 -7.04 8.09
CA PHE A 90 2.38 -5.93 7.46
C PHE A 90 3.38 -6.43 6.41
N ARG A 91 3.33 -5.85 5.21
CA ARG A 91 4.19 -6.25 4.07
C ARG A 91 5.15 -5.16 3.66
N SER A 92 4.64 -3.96 3.43
CA SER A 92 5.46 -2.85 2.98
C SER A 92 4.77 -1.52 3.20
N GLU A 93 5.59 -0.48 3.30
CA GLU A 93 5.15 0.91 3.25
C GLU A 93 5.55 1.52 1.91
N TRP A 94 4.61 2.26 1.34
CA TRP A 94 4.89 3.20 0.27
C TRP A 94 4.76 4.63 0.82
N VAL A 95 5.62 5.52 0.35
CA VAL A 95 5.60 6.95 0.69
C VAL A 95 5.08 7.70 -0.51
N TRP A 96 3.91 8.32 -0.36
CA TRP A 96 3.38 9.23 -1.36
C TRP A 96 4.01 10.62 -1.17
N ASP A 97 4.88 11.00 -2.09
CA ASP A 97 5.50 12.33 -2.18
C ASP A 97 4.55 13.27 -2.92
N LYS A 98 3.77 14.05 -2.16
CA LYS A 98 2.74 14.96 -2.69
C LYS A 98 3.41 16.13 -3.40
N VAL A 99 2.83 16.68 -4.46
CA VAL A 99 3.44 17.82 -5.18
C VAL A 99 3.63 19.03 -4.25
N LEU A 100 2.67 19.27 -3.36
CA LEU A 100 2.66 20.41 -2.45
C LEU A 100 2.67 19.94 -1.00
N ALA A 101 3.62 20.46 -0.20
CA ALA A 101 3.62 20.28 1.23
C ALA A 101 2.52 21.13 1.89
N VAL A 102 1.89 20.57 2.94
CA VAL A 102 0.88 21.27 3.75
C VAL A 102 1.43 21.72 5.11
N GLY A 103 0.74 22.64 5.78
CA GLY A 103 1.11 23.13 7.11
C GLY A 103 2.03 24.36 7.13
N PHE A 104 1.97 25.21 6.11
CA PHE A 104 2.77 26.44 6.03
C PHE A 104 2.58 27.37 7.24
N GLN A 105 1.38 27.39 7.84
CA GLN A 105 1.00 28.23 8.98
C GLN A 105 1.84 27.95 10.25
N ILE A 106 2.44 26.76 10.36
CA ILE A 106 3.23 26.32 11.52
C ILE A 106 4.65 25.89 11.11
N SER A 107 5.08 26.32 9.92
CA SER A 107 6.40 25.99 9.35
C SER A 107 7.58 26.53 10.17
N ALA A 108 7.35 27.54 11.01
CA ALA A 108 8.34 28.07 11.94
C ALA A 108 8.65 27.10 13.11
N VAL A 109 7.78 26.11 13.37
CA VAL A 109 7.89 25.20 14.52
C VAL A 109 8.17 23.76 14.09
N ARG A 110 7.69 23.35 12.92
CA ARG A 110 7.90 21.98 12.40
C ARG A 110 8.04 21.96 10.88
N GLN A 111 8.61 20.88 10.35
CA GLN A 111 8.65 20.68 8.90
C GLN A 111 7.24 20.63 8.31
N MET A 112 7.10 21.15 7.09
CA MET A 112 5.86 20.99 6.33
C MET A 112 5.66 19.53 5.91
N MET A 113 4.42 19.09 5.83
CA MET A 113 4.06 17.70 5.54
C MET A 113 4.00 17.47 4.04
N GLN A 114 5.13 17.03 3.47
CA GLN A 114 5.31 16.74 2.06
C GLN A 114 4.78 15.35 1.64
N HIS A 115 4.66 14.42 2.58
CA HIS A 115 4.33 13.03 2.26
C HIS A 115 3.23 12.44 3.13
N GLU A 116 2.66 11.33 2.64
CA GLU A 116 1.74 10.45 3.33
C GLU A 116 2.20 9.00 3.20
N ASN A 117 1.76 8.13 4.12
CA ASN A 117 2.08 6.72 4.11
C ASN A 117 0.95 5.94 3.45
N VAL A 118 1.29 4.95 2.64
CA VAL A 118 0.37 3.93 2.11
C VAL A 118 0.87 2.58 2.58
N LEU A 119 0.15 1.98 3.51
CA LEU A 119 0.54 0.74 4.17
C LEU A 119 -0.14 -0.45 3.50
N VAL A 120 0.65 -1.48 3.19
CA VAL A 120 0.17 -2.71 2.59
C VAL A 120 0.21 -3.83 3.61
N PHE A 121 -0.96 -4.43 3.86
CA PHE A 121 -1.17 -5.59 4.70
C PHE A 121 -1.76 -6.75 3.87
N GLY A 122 -1.52 -7.97 4.32
CA GLY A 122 -2.13 -9.18 3.74
C GLY A 122 -1.43 -10.45 4.20
N TYR A 123 -1.90 -11.60 3.73
CA TYR A 123 -1.25 -12.89 3.97
C TYR A 123 0.22 -12.92 3.49
N PRO A 124 1.10 -13.78 4.03
CA PRO A 124 2.49 -13.88 3.58
C PRO A 124 2.68 -14.07 2.08
N SER A 125 1.65 -14.57 1.39
CA SER A 125 1.63 -14.84 -0.05
C SER A 125 0.84 -13.81 -0.88
N VAL A 126 0.76 -12.53 -0.48
CA VAL A 126 0.11 -11.48 -1.32
C VAL A 126 0.69 -11.53 -2.73
N ILE A 127 -0.17 -11.51 -3.75
CA ILE A 127 0.31 -11.47 -5.14
C ILE A 127 0.87 -10.08 -5.42
N PHE A 128 2.15 -10.04 -5.78
CA PHE A 128 2.79 -8.82 -6.22
C PHE A 128 2.84 -8.75 -7.76
N TYR A 129 2.10 -7.81 -8.33
CA TYR A 129 2.11 -7.52 -9.77
C TYR A 129 2.95 -6.26 -10.04
N PRO A 130 4.26 -6.39 -10.33
CA PRO A 130 5.14 -5.23 -10.46
C PRO A 130 4.76 -4.35 -11.66
N GLN A 131 4.38 -3.12 -11.38
CA GLN A 131 4.15 -2.09 -12.41
C GLN A 131 5.49 -1.43 -12.75
N LYS A 132 6.16 -1.94 -13.80
CA LYS A 132 7.46 -1.41 -14.25
C LYS A 132 7.29 -0.15 -15.10
N GLN A 133 8.27 0.74 -15.02
CA GLN A 133 8.32 1.96 -15.82
C GLN A 133 9.47 1.89 -16.82
N LYS A 134 9.31 2.49 -18.00
CA LYS A 134 10.41 2.64 -18.97
C LYS A 134 11.52 3.51 -18.37
N ARG A 135 12.77 3.11 -18.59
CA ARG A 135 13.93 3.91 -18.21
C ARG A 135 14.09 5.11 -19.14
N ALA A 136 14.34 6.27 -18.56
CA ALA A 136 14.76 7.46 -19.32
C ALA A 136 16.14 7.28 -19.97
N LYS A 137 17.04 6.48 -19.38
CA LYS A 137 18.36 6.15 -19.93
C LYS A 137 18.63 4.66 -19.82
N HIS A 138 19.04 4.04 -20.92
CA HIS A 138 19.46 2.65 -20.93
C HIS A 138 20.64 2.44 -19.99
N ARG A 139 20.53 1.43 -19.12
CA ARG A 139 21.65 0.97 -18.31
C ARG A 139 22.08 -0.39 -18.83
N TRP A 140 23.38 -0.53 -19.05
CA TRP A 140 23.99 -1.82 -19.29
C TRP A 140 24.22 -2.49 -17.93
N SER A 141 23.69 -3.69 -17.72
CA SER A 141 24.16 -4.55 -16.64
C SER A 141 25.06 -5.63 -17.22
N GLY A 142 26.27 -5.73 -16.67
CA GLY A 142 27.32 -6.63 -17.13
C GLY A 142 28.53 -5.84 -17.64
N GLY A 143 29.63 -5.95 -16.91
CA GLY A 143 30.91 -5.34 -17.28
C GLY A 143 31.49 -4.50 -16.16
N GLY A 144 31.95 -5.15 -15.07
CA GLY A 144 33.08 -4.59 -14.35
C GLY A 144 34.22 -4.45 -15.34
N GLY A 145 34.84 -3.27 -15.40
CA GLY A 145 35.99 -3.02 -16.26
C GLY A 145 37.12 -3.97 -15.85
N GLY A 146 37.30 -5.04 -16.63
CA GLY A 146 38.28 -6.08 -16.35
C GLY A 146 37.82 -7.38 -16.98
N SER A 147 38.59 -7.87 -17.96
CA SER A 147 38.47 -9.19 -18.53
C SER A 147 38.85 -10.25 -17.48
N VAL A 148 37.99 -10.47 -16.48
CA VAL A 148 38.09 -11.65 -15.63
C VAL A 148 37.29 -12.73 -16.33
N LEU A 149 38.01 -13.65 -16.98
CA LEU A 149 37.44 -14.96 -17.33
C LEU A 149 36.91 -15.55 -16.02
N LEU A 150 35.59 -15.64 -15.87
CA LEU A 150 35.00 -16.42 -14.80
C LEU A 150 35.52 -17.85 -14.97
N ALA A 151 36.06 -18.44 -13.90
CA ALA A 151 36.83 -19.70 -13.91
C ALA A 151 36.13 -20.91 -14.57
N ASN A 152 34.85 -20.78 -14.94
CA ASN A 152 34.02 -21.82 -15.55
C ASN A 152 33.61 -21.56 -17.01
N GLY A 153 34.30 -20.69 -17.77
CA GLY A 153 34.07 -20.54 -19.21
C GLY A 153 32.75 -19.86 -19.62
N TYR A 154 32.01 -19.29 -18.67
CA TYR A 154 30.78 -18.54 -18.97
C TYR A 154 31.10 -17.14 -19.53
N ARG A 155 30.63 -16.86 -20.76
CA ARG A 155 30.63 -15.50 -21.33
C ARG A 155 29.63 -14.63 -20.55
N SER A 156 30.09 -13.50 -20.02
CA SER A 156 29.19 -12.49 -19.47
C SER A 156 28.29 -11.95 -20.58
N THR A 157 26.97 -12.13 -20.48
CA THR A 157 26.03 -11.53 -21.42
C THR A 157 25.75 -10.09 -20.97
N LYS A 158 26.08 -9.12 -21.82
CA LYS A 158 25.65 -7.74 -21.62
C LYS A 158 24.14 -7.68 -21.85
N ARG A 159 23.38 -7.29 -20.83
CA ARG A 159 21.93 -7.09 -20.93
C ARG A 159 21.62 -5.61 -20.86
N THR A 160 20.86 -5.11 -21.83
CA THR A 160 20.32 -3.75 -21.81
C THR A 160 19.07 -3.75 -20.94
N LEU A 161 19.12 -3.02 -19.83
CA LEU A 161 17.94 -2.80 -18.99
C LEU A 161 17.15 -1.62 -19.55
N THR A 162 15.93 -1.90 -20.01
CA THR A 162 14.98 -0.92 -20.58
C THR A 162 13.94 -0.45 -19.57
N GLU A 163 13.74 -1.19 -18.48
CA GLU A 163 12.69 -0.93 -17.48
C GLU A 163 13.25 -0.81 -16.06
N VAL A 164 12.52 -0.09 -15.21
CA VAL A 164 12.75 0.07 -13.77
C VAL A 164 11.63 -0.63 -13.02
N SER A 165 12.00 -1.44 -12.03
CA SER A 165 11.05 -1.96 -11.04
C SER A 165 10.38 -0.81 -10.26
N PRO A 166 9.15 -1.02 -9.77
CA PRO A 166 8.49 -0.04 -8.92
C PRO A 166 9.33 0.27 -7.67
N LYS A 167 9.21 1.50 -7.18
CA LYS A 167 9.91 2.01 -5.99
C LYS A 167 8.91 2.23 -4.87
N SER A 168 9.40 2.27 -3.63
CA SER A 168 8.58 2.57 -2.45
C SER A 168 8.15 4.03 -2.35
N ILE A 169 8.75 4.95 -3.12
CA ILE A 169 8.32 6.35 -3.20
C ILE A 169 7.49 6.54 -4.46
N ILE A 170 6.25 6.97 -4.29
CA ILE A 170 5.32 7.30 -5.36
C ILE A 170 5.28 8.81 -5.51
N LYS A 171 5.39 9.29 -6.74
CA LYS A 171 5.24 10.69 -7.10
C LYS A 171 4.05 10.78 -8.05
N VAL A 172 3.17 11.76 -7.82
CA VAL A 172 2.00 12.05 -8.66
C VAL A 172 2.17 13.44 -9.24
#